data_AF-B6ZBI9-F1
#
_entry.id   AF-B6ZBI9-F1
#
_cell.length_a   1.000
_cell.length_b   1.000
_cell.length_c   1.000
_cell.angle_alpha   90.00
_cell.angle_beta   90.00
_cell.angle_gamma   90.00
#
_symmetry.space_group_name_H-M   'P 1'
#
loop_
_entity.id
_entity.type
_entity.pdbx_description
1 polymer ?
#
loop_
_entity_poly.entity_id
_entity_poly.type
_entity_poly.pdbx_seq_one_letter_code
_entity_poly.pdbx_strand_id
1 'polypeptide(L)'
;MNEKDVARKIPLAQRLSMDAYTSSYFKEIYKYISILYDNCLFNNNGTHNLLFVDTTKIEKALRFADILSHSHVEAHRTKSFEIISKIAAFHSDDPYFKMIGSAVINRLGIFAADNLISQGVHLPLDREIE
;
A
#
# COMPACT_ATOMS: atom_id res chain seq x y z
N MET A 1 32.43 18.21 -4.74
CA MET A 1 31.33 17.51 -5.47
C MET A 1 30.03 18.00 -4.84
N ASN A 2 29.17 18.68 -5.62
CA ASN A 2 28.05 19.46 -5.08
C ASN A 2 26.88 18.53 -4.71
N GLU A 3 26.20 18.76 -3.58
CA GLU A 3 25.06 17.91 -3.11
C GLU A 3 23.95 17.75 -4.18
N LYS A 4 23.77 18.77 -5.02
CA LYS A 4 22.83 18.78 -6.16
C LYS A 4 23.17 17.74 -7.23
N ASP A 5 24.44 17.37 -7.39
CA ASP A 5 24.88 16.36 -8.37
C ASP A 5 24.71 14.92 -7.83
N VAL A 6 24.71 14.75 -6.50
CA VAL A 6 24.41 13.46 -5.85
C VAL A 6 22.91 13.16 -5.94
N ALA A 7 22.05 14.15 -5.73
CA ALA A 7 20.60 14.02 -5.85
C ALA A 7 20.12 13.66 -7.27
N ARG A 8 20.88 14.03 -8.31
CA ARG A 8 20.59 13.66 -9.71
C ARG A 8 20.86 12.19 -10.06
N LYS A 9 21.62 11.46 -9.23
CA LYS A 9 21.90 10.02 -9.45
C LYS A 9 20.84 9.08 -8.87
N ILE A 10 19.98 9.59 -7.98
CA ILE A 10 18.94 8.79 -7.34
C ILE A 10 17.72 8.72 -8.27
N PRO A 11 17.18 7.53 -8.60
CA PRO A 11 15.99 7.39 -9.43
C PRO A 11 14.82 8.23 -8.93
N LEU A 12 14.01 8.77 -9.84
CA LEU A 12 12.87 9.63 -9.47
C LEU A 12 11.91 8.94 -8.51
N ALA A 13 11.59 7.66 -8.75
CA ALA A 13 10.71 6.88 -7.89
C ALA A 13 11.28 6.71 -6.46
N GLN A 14 12.61 6.54 -6.33
CA GLN A 14 13.28 6.47 -5.04
C GLN A 14 13.17 7.79 -4.29
N ARG A 15 13.39 8.92 -4.97
CA ARG A 15 13.25 10.25 -4.36
C ARG A 15 11.81 10.51 -3.92
N LEU A 16 10.84 10.17 -4.76
CA LEU A 16 9.42 10.29 -4.44
C LEU A 16 9.05 9.46 -3.21
N SER A 17 9.59 8.25 -3.08
CA SER A 17 9.38 7.42 -1.89
C SER A 17 9.95 8.07 -0.63
N MET A 18 11.13 8.68 -0.70
CA MET A 18 11.72 9.38 0.46
C MET A 18 10.88 10.60 0.87
N ASP A 19 10.43 11.39 -0.10
CA ASP A 19 9.57 12.55 0.14
C ASP A 19 8.21 12.12 0.71
N ALA A 20 7.62 11.05 0.16
CA ALA A 20 6.37 10.48 0.62
C ALA A 20 6.47 9.95 2.06
N TYR A 21 7.52 9.21 2.39
CA TYR A 21 7.69 8.61 3.73
C TYR A 21 7.87 9.67 4.83
N THR A 22 8.50 10.80 4.51
CA THR A 22 8.75 11.88 5.47
C THR A 22 7.57 12.84 5.62
N SER A 23 6.65 12.86 4.66
CA SER A 23 5.48 13.73 4.61
C SER A 23 4.58 13.59 5.85
N SER A 24 4.14 14.73 6.39
CA SER A 24 3.12 14.77 7.45
C SER A 24 1.80 14.16 6.99
N TYR A 25 1.42 14.41 5.74
CA TYR A 25 0.19 13.86 5.16
C TYR A 25 0.22 12.34 5.09
N PHE A 26 1.37 11.74 4.74
CA PHE A 26 1.54 10.29 4.82
C PHE A 26 1.33 9.77 6.24
N LYS A 27 1.93 10.43 7.24
CA LYS A 27 1.79 10.01 8.66
C LYS A 27 0.34 10.08 9.13
N GLU A 28 -0.41 11.08 8.71
CA GLU A 28 -1.85 11.21 9.00
C GLU A 28 -2.66 10.07 8.37
N ILE A 29 -2.43 9.80 7.07
CA ILE A 29 -3.10 8.70 6.36
C ILE A 29 -2.74 7.34 6.96
N TYR A 30 -1.46 7.11 7.28
CA TYR A 30 -1.00 5.88 7.90
C TYR A 30 -1.60 5.68 9.30
N LYS A 31 -1.69 6.75 10.10
CA LYS A 31 -2.35 6.72 11.41
C LYS A 31 -3.83 6.37 11.26
N TYR A 32 -4.52 6.95 10.28
CA TYR A 32 -5.93 6.68 10.01
C TYR A 32 -6.19 5.20 9.74
N ILE A 33 -5.47 4.60 8.79
CA ILE A 33 -5.66 3.17 8.47
C ILE A 33 -5.22 2.25 9.61
N SER A 34 -4.29 2.69 10.47
CA SER A 34 -3.87 1.93 11.64
C SER A 34 -5.00 1.87 12.68
N ILE A 35 -5.66 2.99 12.94
CA ILE A 35 -6.84 3.03 13.84
C ILE A 35 -7.97 2.16 13.28
N LEU A 36 -8.23 2.21 11.97
CA LEU A 36 -9.23 1.34 11.34
C LEU A 36 -8.88 -0.14 11.51
N TYR A 37 -7.63 -0.50 11.26
CA TYR A 37 -7.15 -1.87 11.44
C TYR A 37 -7.30 -2.34 12.90
N ASP A 38 -6.89 -1.52 13.86
CA ASP A 38 -6.98 -1.85 15.29
C ASP A 38 -8.45 -2.03 15.70
N ASN A 39 -9.34 -1.15 15.22
CA ASN A 39 -10.79 -1.30 15.43
C ASN A 39 -11.33 -2.59 14.81
N CYS A 40 -10.89 -2.95 13.60
CA CYS A 40 -11.28 -4.19 12.95
C CYS A 40 -10.83 -5.42 13.75
N LEU A 41 -9.61 -5.38 14.31
CA LEU A 41 -9.00 -6.51 15.02
C LEU A 41 -9.61 -6.72 16.41
N PHE A 42 -9.87 -5.63 17.14
CA PHE A 42 -10.25 -5.70 18.56
C PHE A 42 -11.74 -5.48 18.82
N ASN A 43 -12.48 -4.83 17.94
CA ASN A 43 -13.90 -4.49 18.16
C ASN A 43 -14.87 -5.38 17.37
N ASN A 44 -14.64 -6.71 17.42
CA ASN A 44 -15.36 -7.78 16.69
C ASN A 44 -16.87 -7.91 17.02
N ASN A 45 -17.48 -6.89 17.66
CA ASN A 45 -18.89 -6.84 18.00
C ASN A 45 -19.68 -6.23 16.83
N GLY A 46 -19.82 -7.02 15.77
CA GLY A 46 -20.83 -6.93 14.71
C GLY A 46 -20.90 -5.60 13.95
N THR A 47 -20.34 -5.55 12.73
CA THR A 47 -20.71 -4.72 11.54
C THR A 47 -21.00 -3.21 11.68
N HIS A 48 -21.12 -2.64 12.88
CA HIS A 48 -21.62 -1.29 13.12
C HIS A 48 -20.50 -0.25 13.28
N ASN A 49 -19.24 -0.66 13.47
CA ASN A 49 -18.11 0.27 13.62
C ASN A 49 -17.42 0.66 12.30
N LEU A 50 -17.75 0.03 11.18
CA LEU A 50 -17.20 0.37 9.85
C LEU A 50 -18.11 1.33 9.05
N LEU A 51 -19.20 1.83 9.64
CA LEU A 51 -20.15 2.74 8.98
C LEU A 51 -19.52 4.08 8.53
N PHE A 52 -18.30 4.39 8.95
CA PHE A 52 -17.60 5.63 8.59
C PHE A 52 -16.16 5.39 8.08
N VAL A 53 -15.98 4.40 7.19
CA VAL A 53 -14.74 4.27 6.43
C VAL A 53 -14.70 5.36 5.34
N ASP A 54 -13.70 6.22 5.41
CA ASP A 54 -13.41 7.23 4.40
C ASP A 54 -12.58 6.58 3.28
N THR A 55 -13.28 6.15 2.22
CA THR A 55 -12.68 5.49 1.05
C THR A 55 -11.60 6.34 0.39
N THR A 56 -11.72 7.67 0.43
CA THR A 56 -10.70 8.57 -0.12
C THR A 56 -9.38 8.40 0.63
N LYS A 57 -9.42 8.28 1.97
CA LYS A 57 -8.19 8.03 2.75
C LYS A 57 -7.60 6.65 2.50
N ILE A 58 -8.43 5.63 2.24
CA ILE A 58 -7.97 4.29 1.83
C ILE A 58 -7.25 4.36 0.49
N GLU A 59 -7.83 5.02 -0.52
CA GLU A 59 -7.17 5.21 -1.82
C GLU A 59 -5.82 5.92 -1.70
N LYS A 60 -5.74 6.95 -0.84
CA LYS A 60 -4.48 7.65 -0.57
C LYS A 60 -3.45 6.73 0.09
N ALA A 61 -3.87 5.89 1.04
CA ALA A 61 -2.99 4.91 1.66
C ALA A 61 -2.45 3.93 0.62
N LEU A 62 -3.30 3.43 -0.28
CA LEU A 62 -2.89 2.54 -1.38
C LEU A 62 -1.90 3.21 -2.33
N ARG A 63 -2.11 4.49 -2.68
CA ARG A 63 -1.12 5.26 -3.46
C ARG A 63 0.21 5.37 -2.73
N PHE A 64 0.21 5.59 -1.41
CA PHE A 64 1.44 5.58 -0.63
C PHE A 64 2.10 4.19 -0.62
N ALA A 65 1.33 3.10 -0.51
CA ALA A 65 1.88 1.76 -0.60
C ALA A 65 2.61 1.51 -1.93
N ASP A 66 1.99 1.90 -3.05
CA ASP A 66 2.60 1.80 -4.38
C ASP A 66 3.87 2.66 -4.48
N ILE A 67 3.84 3.93 -4.07
CA ILE A 67 5.01 4.82 -4.07
C ILE A 67 6.15 4.23 -3.22
N LEU A 68 5.86 3.80 -1.99
CA LEU A 68 6.86 3.28 -1.07
C LEU A 68 7.44 1.93 -1.51
N SER A 69 6.69 1.13 -2.27
CA SER A 69 7.18 -0.15 -2.81
C SER A 69 8.34 0.00 -3.81
N HIS A 70 8.51 1.18 -4.40
CA HIS A 70 9.62 1.50 -5.30
C HIS A 70 10.93 1.85 -4.57
N SER A 71 10.91 1.95 -3.24
CA SER A 71 12.09 2.29 -2.47
C SER A 71 13.11 1.14 -2.41
N HIS A 72 14.39 1.49 -2.37
CA HIS A 72 15.48 0.61 -1.95
C HIS A 72 15.71 0.63 -0.43
N VAL A 73 15.01 1.51 0.30
CA VAL A 73 15.07 1.57 1.77
C VAL A 73 14.08 0.57 2.35
N GLU A 74 14.60 -0.43 3.07
CA GLU A 74 13.79 -1.50 3.66
C GLU A 74 12.65 -0.97 4.54
N ALA A 75 12.88 0.08 5.33
CA ALA A 75 11.81 0.69 6.14
C ALA A 75 10.60 1.16 5.31
N HIS A 76 10.81 1.68 4.09
CA HIS A 76 9.73 2.11 3.21
C HIS A 76 9.01 0.90 2.59
N ARG A 77 9.78 -0.12 2.17
CA ARG A 77 9.26 -1.36 1.60
C ARG A 77 8.41 -2.13 2.61
N THR A 78 8.89 -2.25 3.85
CA THR A 78 8.13 -2.82 4.96
C THR A 78 6.85 -2.02 5.21
N LYS A 79 6.94 -0.68 5.22
CA LYS A 79 5.76 0.17 5.42
C LYS A 79 4.72 0.01 4.31
N SER A 80 5.18 -0.13 3.06
CA SER A 80 4.32 -0.46 1.92
C SER A 80 3.54 -1.75 2.14
N PHE A 81 4.24 -2.82 2.54
CA PHE A 81 3.60 -4.10 2.83
C PHE A 81 2.64 -4.05 4.02
N GLU A 82 3.01 -3.32 5.08
CA GLU A 82 2.13 -3.10 6.24
C GLU A 82 0.82 -2.41 5.86
N ILE A 83 0.85 -1.42 4.95
CA ILE A 83 -0.37 -0.76 4.45
C ILE A 83 -1.28 -1.77 3.76
N ILE A 84 -0.74 -2.59 2.85
CA ILE A 84 -1.51 -3.63 2.15
C ILE A 84 -2.12 -4.60 3.14
N SER A 85 -1.32 -5.08 4.09
CA SER A 85 -1.74 -6.07 5.09
C SER A 85 -2.84 -5.54 6.00
N LYS A 86 -2.75 -4.26 6.41
CA LYS A 86 -3.78 -3.60 7.22
C LYS A 86 -5.10 -3.45 6.47
N ILE A 87 -5.05 -2.98 5.22
CA ILE A 87 -6.25 -2.72 4.41
C ILE A 87 -6.94 -4.03 4.03
N ALA A 88 -6.17 -5.11 3.77
CA ALA A 88 -6.71 -6.44 3.49
C ALA A 88 -7.69 -6.92 4.56
N ALA A 89 -7.46 -6.57 5.84
CA ALA A 89 -8.30 -7.03 6.94
C ALA A 89 -9.75 -6.52 6.90
N PHE A 90 -10.02 -5.41 6.19
CA PHE A 90 -11.34 -4.77 6.18
C PHE A 90 -11.80 -4.27 4.80
N HIS A 91 -11.00 -4.47 3.75
CA HIS A 91 -11.28 -3.93 2.41
C HIS A 91 -10.74 -4.84 1.28
N SER A 92 -10.63 -6.15 1.52
CA SER A 92 -10.07 -7.11 0.57
C SER A 92 -10.85 -7.26 -0.74
N ASP A 93 -12.16 -7.04 -0.71
CA ASP A 93 -13.03 -7.27 -1.86
C ASP A 93 -12.99 -6.15 -2.90
N ASP A 94 -12.42 -5.00 -2.55
CA ASP A 94 -12.35 -3.83 -3.41
C ASP A 94 -11.42 -4.04 -4.62
N PRO A 95 -11.89 -3.82 -5.86
CA PRO A 95 -11.06 -4.02 -7.06
C PRO A 95 -9.81 -3.14 -7.12
N TYR A 96 -9.88 -1.91 -6.60
CA TYR A 96 -8.75 -1.00 -6.61
C TYR A 96 -7.68 -1.43 -5.60
N PHE A 97 -8.10 -1.88 -4.41
CA PHE A 97 -7.23 -2.56 -3.45
C PHE A 97 -6.52 -3.75 -4.11
N LYS A 98 -7.28 -4.62 -4.79
CA LYS A 98 -6.75 -5.81 -5.45
C LYS A 98 -5.68 -5.47 -6.48
N MET A 99 -5.95 -4.51 -7.35
CA MET A 99 -5.00 -4.03 -8.37
C MET A 99 -3.70 -3.50 -7.73
N ILE A 100 -3.81 -2.59 -6.76
CA ILE A 100 -2.63 -1.98 -6.13
C ILE A 100 -1.87 -3.00 -5.27
N GLY A 101 -2.59 -3.85 -4.54
CA GLY A 101 -2.04 -4.90 -3.68
C GLY A 101 -1.20 -5.89 -4.48
N SER A 102 -1.72 -6.41 -5.61
CA SER A 102 -0.95 -7.27 -6.50
C SER A 102 0.30 -6.58 -7.03
N ALA A 103 0.21 -5.31 -7.45
CA ALA A 103 1.36 -4.55 -7.95
C ALA A 103 2.45 -4.38 -6.88
N VAL A 104 2.05 -4.04 -5.64
CA VAL A 104 2.96 -3.90 -4.50
C VAL A 104 3.61 -5.23 -4.15
N ILE A 105 2.83 -6.31 -4.02
CA ILE A 105 3.36 -7.64 -3.67
C ILE A 105 4.37 -8.12 -4.71
N ASN A 106 4.03 -7.98 -6.00
CA ASN A 106 4.93 -8.35 -7.10
C ASN A 106 6.22 -7.53 -7.08
N ARG A 107 6.12 -6.23 -6.81
CA ARG A 107 7.30 -5.35 -6.73
C ARG A 107 8.19 -5.67 -5.53
N LEU A 108 7.58 -6.05 -4.40
CA LEU A 108 8.32 -6.44 -3.21
C LEU A 108 8.90 -7.87 -3.30
N GLY A 109 8.35 -8.72 -4.16
CA GLY A 109 8.75 -10.12 -4.32
C GLY A 109 8.19 -11.05 -3.24
N ILE A 110 7.07 -10.69 -2.61
CA ILE A 110 6.49 -11.42 -1.46
C ILE A 110 5.34 -12.33 -1.93
N PHE A 111 5.63 -13.28 -2.81
CA PHE A 111 4.60 -14.10 -3.46
C PHE A 111 3.76 -14.96 -2.49
N ALA A 112 4.29 -15.30 -1.31
CA ALA A 112 3.52 -15.99 -0.27
C ALA A 112 2.32 -15.16 0.24
N ALA A 113 2.37 -13.84 0.06
CA ALA A 113 1.29 -12.93 0.45
C ALA A 113 0.21 -12.77 -0.63
N ASP A 114 0.33 -13.43 -1.79
CA ASP A 114 -0.64 -13.28 -2.88
C ASP A 114 -2.06 -13.65 -2.44
N ASN A 115 -2.18 -14.63 -1.53
CA ASN A 115 -3.45 -15.04 -0.90
C ASN A 115 -4.17 -13.91 -0.13
N LEU A 116 -3.45 -12.85 0.29
CA LEU A 116 -4.07 -11.66 0.89
C LEU A 116 -4.89 -10.86 -0.12
N ILE A 117 -4.60 -11.03 -1.41
CA ILE A 117 -5.20 -10.29 -2.53
C ILE A 117 -6.10 -11.20 -3.36
N SER A 118 -5.68 -12.45 -3.60
CA SER A 118 -6.18 -13.32 -4.66
C SER A 118 -7.49 -14.06 -4.35
N GLN A 119 -8.19 -13.77 -3.24
CA GLN A 119 -9.59 -14.18 -3.11
C GLN A 119 -10.45 -13.41 -4.14
N GLY A 120 -10.50 -13.92 -5.36
CA GLY A 120 -11.26 -13.39 -6.49
C GLY A 120 -10.56 -12.30 -7.30
N VAL A 121 -9.26 -12.42 -7.59
CA VAL A 121 -8.54 -11.53 -8.53
C VAL A 121 -7.98 -12.34 -9.68
N HIS A 122 -8.62 -12.23 -10.85
CA HIS A 122 -7.96 -12.59 -12.10
C HIS A 122 -7.16 -11.38 -12.56
N LEU A 123 -5.85 -11.57 -12.80
CA LEU A 123 -5.03 -10.56 -13.49
C LEU A 123 -5.68 -10.26 -14.85
N PRO A 124 -5.86 -8.99 -15.26
CA PRO A 124 -6.54 -8.63 -16.49
C PRO A 124 -5.66 -8.81 -17.74
N LEU A 125 -4.84 -9.87 -17.80
CA LEU A 125 -3.97 -10.16 -18.93
C LEU A 125 -3.79 -11.67 -19.12
N ASP A 126 -4.79 -12.34 -19.68
CA ASP A 126 -4.50 -13.37 -20.67
C ASP A 126 -4.06 -12.63 -21.94
N ARG A 127 -2.78 -12.25 -22.02
CA ARG A 127 -2.19 -12.01 -23.33
C ARG A 127 -2.08 -13.39 -23.97
N GLU A 128 -3.04 -13.73 -24.82
CA GLU A 128 -2.79 -14.73 -25.86
C GLU A 128 -1.58 -14.21 -26.66
N ILE A 129 -0.45 -14.89 -26.50
CA ILE A 129 0.70 -14.69 -27.37
C ILE A 129 0.37 -15.47 -28.64
N GLU A 130 -0.10 -14.78 -29.68
CA GLU A 130 -0.03 -15.25 -31.06
C GLU A 130 1.42 -15.21 -31.58
#